data_AF-A0A529NSC9-F1
#
_entry.id   AF-A0A529NSC9-F1
#
_cell.length_a   1.000
_cell.length_b   1.000
_cell.length_c   1.000
_cell.angle_alpha   90.00
_cell.angle_beta   90.00
_cell.angle_gamma   90.00
#
_symmetry.space_group_name_H-M   'P 1'
#
loop_
_entity.id
_entity.type
_entity.pdbx_description
1 polymer ?
#
loop_
_entity_poly.entity_id
_entity_poly.type
_entity_poly.pdbx_seq_one_letter_code
_entity_poly.pdbx_strand_id
1 'polypeptide(L)'
;MPRVPDRQRSDGGGNRAARVRAGTQSMSDSPTISVIMPVRNGEKYIADALKTILDQAWPVQEILVVDDGSTDRSREIVETLA
;
A
#
# COMPACT_ATOMS: atom_id res chain seq x y z
N MET A 1 -6.72 38.59 24.45
CA MET A 1 -6.34 37.64 23.38
C MET A 1 -6.72 38.27 22.03
N PRO A 2 -5.78 38.89 21.29
CA PRO A 2 -6.08 39.43 19.96
C PRO A 2 -6.19 38.30 18.93
N ARG A 3 -7.16 38.41 18.00
CA ARG A 3 -7.38 37.44 16.91
C ARG A 3 -6.28 37.58 15.86
N VAL A 4 -5.74 36.45 15.39
CA VAL A 4 -4.77 36.38 14.29
C VAL A 4 -5.48 36.74 12.98
N PRO A 5 -4.92 37.59 12.11
CA PRO A 5 -5.54 37.90 10.82
C PRO A 5 -5.41 36.72 9.85
N ASP A 6 -6.49 36.45 9.11
CA ASP A 6 -6.51 35.45 8.05
C ASP A 6 -5.45 35.75 6.98
N ARG A 7 -4.53 34.80 6.79
CA ARG A 7 -3.57 34.83 5.68
C ARG A 7 -4.35 34.61 4.38
N GLN A 8 -4.56 35.67 3.61
CA GLN A 8 -4.88 35.57 2.19
C GLN A 8 -3.81 34.72 1.52
N ARG A 9 -4.17 33.49 1.13
CA ARG A 9 -3.35 32.66 0.24
C ARG A 9 -3.63 33.16 -1.17
N SER A 10 -2.58 33.74 -1.75
CA SER A 10 -2.49 34.19 -3.13
C SER A 10 -2.88 33.10 -4.11
N ASP A 11 -3.74 33.46 -5.06
CA ASP A 11 -4.03 32.72 -6.28
C ASP A 11 -2.73 32.45 -7.05
N GLY A 12 -2.42 31.17 -7.28
CA GLY A 12 -1.20 30.77 -7.97
C GLY A 12 -1.39 29.47 -8.73
N GLY A 13 -1.58 29.58 -10.04
CA GLY A 13 -1.19 28.56 -11.01
C GLY A 13 -2.24 27.48 -11.31
N GLY A 14 -3.20 27.80 -12.18
CA GLY A 14 -4.03 26.80 -12.84
C GLY A 14 -3.19 25.90 -13.75
N ASN A 15 -2.70 24.77 -13.22
CA ASN A 15 -2.30 23.66 -14.06
C ASN A 15 -3.58 23.05 -14.67
N ARG A 16 -3.90 23.43 -15.90
CA ARG A 16 -4.79 22.65 -16.77
C ARG A 16 -4.06 21.35 -17.12
N ALA A 17 -4.01 20.43 -16.16
CA ALA A 17 -3.55 19.07 -16.39
C ALA A 17 -4.43 18.46 -17.49
N ALA A 18 -3.88 18.34 -18.69
CA ALA A 18 -4.54 17.70 -19.81
C ALA A 18 -4.87 16.27 -19.40
N ARG A 19 -6.17 15.94 -19.33
CA ARG A 19 -6.62 14.59 -19.05
C ARG A 19 -6.38 13.75 -20.30
N VAL A 20 -5.21 13.14 -20.39
CA VAL A 20 -4.92 12.11 -21.39
C VAL A 20 -5.83 10.93 -21.06
N ARG A 21 -6.92 10.77 -21.82
CA ARG A 21 -7.66 9.51 -21.87
C ARG A 21 -6.78 8.55 -22.67
N ALA A 22 -5.92 7.81 -21.98
CA ALA A 22 -5.34 6.60 -22.54
C ALA A 22 -6.50 5.71 -23.01
N GLY A 23 -6.29 5.06 -24.17
CA GLY A 23 -7.32 4.44 -25.00
C GLY A 23 -8.28 3.50 -24.26
N THR A 24 -9.36 3.15 -24.96
CA THR A 24 -10.40 2.21 -24.54
C THR A 24 -9.78 0.91 -24.03
N GLN A 25 -9.46 0.84 -22.74
CA GLN A 25 -9.08 -0.41 -22.09
C GLN A 25 -10.33 -1.28 -22.08
N SER A 26 -10.25 -2.45 -22.71
CA SER A 26 -11.25 -3.50 -22.57
C SER A 26 -11.46 -3.76 -21.08
N MET A 27 -12.72 -3.77 -20.63
CA MET A 27 -13.11 -3.97 -19.23
C MET A 27 -12.85 -5.41 -18.72
N SER A 28 -11.97 -6.18 -19.36
CA SER A 28 -11.71 -7.59 -19.05
C SER A 28 -10.46 -7.83 -18.19
N ASP A 29 -9.50 -6.89 -18.17
CA ASP A 29 -8.23 -7.14 -17.48
C ASP A 29 -8.28 -6.47 -16.12
N SER A 30 -8.82 -7.21 -15.15
CA SER A 30 -8.67 -6.86 -13.74
C SER A 30 -7.16 -6.75 -13.45
N PRO A 31 -6.65 -5.64 -12.89
CA PRO A 31 -5.24 -5.50 -12.59
C PRO A 31 -4.78 -6.64 -11.68
N THR A 32 -3.66 -7.26 -12.05
CA THR A 32 -2.95 -8.19 -11.17
C THR A 32 -2.26 -7.41 -10.07
N ILE A 33 -2.44 -7.84 -8.81
CA ILE A 33 -1.84 -7.21 -7.64
C ILE A 33 -0.74 -8.12 -7.10
N SER A 34 0.46 -7.56 -6.96
CA SER A 34 1.59 -8.18 -6.26
C SER A 34 1.91 -7.36 -5.01
N VAL A 35 2.13 -8.02 -3.88
CA VAL A 35 2.46 -7.36 -2.62
C VAL A 35 3.90 -7.67 -2.23
N ILE A 36 4.68 -6.63 -1.94
CA ILE A 36 6.02 -6.77 -1.35
C ILE A 36 5.93 -6.33 0.10
N MET A 37 6.27 -7.22 1.02
CA MET A 37 6.20 -6.98 2.47
C MET A 37 7.60 -7.06 3.09
N PRO A 38 8.31 -5.93 3.24
CA PRO A 38 9.50 -5.90 4.06
C PRO A 38 9.13 -6.09 5.54
N VAL A 39 9.83 -6.98 6.23
CA VAL A 39 9.65 -7.22 7.67
C VAL A 39 10.97 -7.19 8.40
N ARG A 40 10.95 -6.58 9.59
CA ARG A 40 11.99 -6.72 10.61
C ARG A 40 11.34 -6.70 11.98
N ASN A 41 11.51 -7.78 12.75
CA ASN A 41 10.95 -7.96 14.08
C ASN A 41 9.42 -7.70 14.17
N GLY A 42 8.68 -8.30 13.23
CA GLY A 42 7.23 -8.16 13.06
C GLY A 42 6.39 -9.30 13.65
N GLU A 43 6.91 -10.13 14.57
CA GLU A 43 6.23 -11.35 15.04
C GLU A 43 4.80 -11.12 15.55
N LYS A 44 4.53 -9.93 16.08
CA LYS A 44 3.22 -9.56 16.65
C LYS A 44 2.16 -9.26 15.61
N TYR A 45 2.55 -8.95 14.37
CA TYR A 45 1.65 -8.39 13.36
C TYR A 45 1.66 -9.17 12.05
N ILE A 46 2.73 -9.90 11.75
CA ILE A 46 2.93 -10.48 10.43
C ILE A 46 1.82 -11.48 10.05
N ALA A 47 1.33 -12.28 11.00
CA ALA A 47 0.22 -13.20 10.75
C ALA A 47 -1.08 -12.47 10.39
N ASP A 48 -1.47 -11.47 11.19
CA ASP A 48 -2.70 -10.69 10.95
C ASP A 48 -2.59 -9.85 9.68
N ALA A 49 -1.40 -9.32 9.37
CA ALA A 49 -1.14 -8.56 8.15
C ALA A 49 -1.29 -9.44 6.91
N LEU A 50 -0.65 -10.63 6.90
CA LEU A 50 -0.78 -11.59 5.80
C LEU A 50 -2.23 -12.03 5.62
N LYS A 51 -2.92 -12.38 6.70
CA LYS A 51 -4.35 -12.73 6.65
C LYS A 51 -5.19 -11.58 6.08
N THR A 52 -4.93 -10.34 6.50
CA THR A 52 -5.64 -9.17 5.98
C THR A 52 -5.43 -8.99 4.48
N ILE A 53 -4.21 -9.19 3.99
CA ILE A 53 -3.87 -9.08 2.56
C ILE A 53 -4.55 -10.18 1.74
N LEU A 54 -4.61 -11.40 2.27
CA LEU A 54 -5.27 -12.53 1.62
C LEU A 54 -6.81 -12.36 1.60
N ASP A 55 -7.38 -11.74 2.63
CA ASP A 55 -8.83 -11.52 2.77
C ASP A 55 -9.35 -10.26 2.01
N GLN A 56 -8.55 -9.65 1.14
CA GLN A 56 -8.97 -8.44 0.40
C GLN A 56 -10.05 -8.74 -0.65
N ALA A 57 -10.93 -7.76 -0.89
CA ALA A 57 -11.97 -7.85 -1.92
C ALA A 57 -11.40 -7.99 -3.35
N TRP A 58 -10.18 -7.51 -3.56
CA TRP A 58 -9.41 -7.71 -4.77
C TRP A 58 -8.30 -8.74 -4.50
N PRO A 59 -8.30 -9.91 -5.18
CA PRO A 59 -7.32 -10.95 -4.94
C PRO A 59 -5.90 -10.49 -5.25
N VAL A 60 -4.98 -10.83 -4.34
CA VAL A 60 -3.53 -10.69 -4.56
C VAL A 60 -3.01 -11.96 -5.23
N GLN A 61 -2.22 -11.79 -6.28
CA GLN A 61 -1.68 -12.91 -7.06
C GLN A 61 -0.42 -13.50 -6.42
N GLU A 62 0.40 -12.65 -5.79
CA GLU A 62 1.65 -13.03 -5.13
C GLU A 62 1.96 -12.11 -3.95
N ILE A 63 2.59 -12.68 -2.92
CA ILE A 63 3.12 -11.94 -1.78
C ILE A 63 4.59 -12.33 -1.62
N LEU A 64 5.48 -11.34 -1.70
CA LEU A 64 6.90 -11.48 -1.45
C LEU A 64 7.25 -10.88 -0.08
N VAL A 65 7.48 -11.74 0.91
CA VAL A 65 7.96 -11.31 2.23
C VAL A 65 9.49 -11.22 2.21
N VAL A 66 10.02 -10.04 2.53
CA VAL A 66 11.46 -9.78 2.59
C VAL A 66 11.87 -9.53 4.03
N ASP A 67 12.49 -10.52 4.66
CA ASP A 67 12.99 -10.44 6.03
C ASP A 67 14.39 -9.78 6.06
N ASP A 68 14.49 -8.59 6.66
CA ASP A 68 15.74 -7.81 6.81
C ASP A 68 16.48 -8.18 8.10
N GLY A 69 16.70 -9.48 8.31
CA GLY A 69 17.44 -10.00 9.45
C GLY A 69 16.70 -9.85 10.78
N SER A 70 15.45 -10.32 10.86
CA SER A 70 14.73 -10.38 12.13
C SER A 70 15.46 -11.27 13.14
N THR A 71 15.40 -10.86 14.41
CA THR A 71 15.94 -11.60 15.57
C THR A 71 14.86 -12.24 16.42
N ASP A 72 13.59 -12.06 16.02
CA ASP A 72 12.41 -12.66 16.65
C ASP A 72 11.86 -13.78 15.76
N ARG A 73 10.62 -14.23 16.03
CA ARG A 73 10.00 -15.35 15.30
C ARG A 73 9.31 -14.93 14.00
N SER A 74 9.56 -13.74 13.47
CA SER A 74 8.91 -13.26 12.23
C SER A 74 9.04 -14.25 11.08
N ARG A 75 10.25 -14.77 10.85
CA ARG A 75 10.52 -15.74 9.78
C ARG A 75 9.76 -17.06 9.99
N GLU A 76 9.85 -17.62 11.19
CA GLU A 76 9.15 -18.86 11.55
C GLU A 76 7.64 -18.72 11.31
N ILE A 77 7.05 -17.59 11.71
CA ILE A 77 5.61 -17.34 11.52
C ILE A 77 5.26 -17.32 10.03
N VAL A 78 6.07 -16.66 9.19
CA VAL A 78 5.84 -16.62 7.73
C VAL A 78 5.93 -18.02 7.13
N GLU A 79 6.92 -18.81 7.51
CA GLU A 79 7.10 -20.18 7.02
C GLU A 79 5.95 -21.11 7.40
N THR A 80 5.29 -20.89 8.55
CA THR A 80 4.10 -21.67 8.93
C THR A 80 2.83 -21.34 8.15
N LEU A 81 2.82 -20.20 7.45
CA LEU A 81 1.66 -19.71 6.68
C LEU A 81 1.79 -19.96 5.17
N ALA A 82 2.97 -20.37 4.71
CA ALA A 82 3.28 -20.70 3.31
C ALA A 82 2.90 -22.16 2.99
#